data_AF-A0A537CG89-F1
#
_entry.id   AF-A0A537CG89-F1
#
_cell.length_a   1.000
_cell.length_b   1.000
_cell.length_c   1.000
_cell.angle_alpha   90.00
_cell.angle_beta   90.00
_cell.angle_gamma   90.00
#
_symmetry.space_group_name_H-M   'P 1'
#
loop_
_entity.id
_entity.type
_entity.pdbx_description
1 polymer ?
#
loop_
_entity_poly.entity_id
_entity_poly.type
_entity_poly.pdbx_seq_one_letter_code
_entity_poly.pdbx_strand_id
1 'polypeptide(L)'
;MGNAGIVRNEKKIRATIHNAAEFLKLQQEFGSVKKYIDSYGKDEERLQTNVQDRFQHVGPSTARTFLWSSGCQLTPNKEEKKWMAGHK
;
A
#
# COMPACT_ATOMS: atom_id res chain seq x y z
N MET A 1 5.81 -10.69 22.35
CA MET A 1 4.56 -11.27 21.80
C MET A 1 3.36 -11.26 22.77
N GLY A 2 3.48 -10.66 23.97
CA GLY A 2 2.44 -10.74 25.01
C GLY A 2 1.33 -9.69 24.96
N ASN A 3 1.36 -8.74 24.02
CA ASN A 3 0.31 -7.72 23.92
C ASN A 3 -0.95 -8.32 23.27
N ALA A 4 -2.06 -8.36 24.03
CA ALA A 4 -3.35 -8.89 23.56
C ALA A 4 -4.12 -7.93 22.64
N GLY A 5 -3.77 -6.65 22.60
CA GLY A 5 -4.40 -5.64 21.75
C GLY A 5 -3.94 -5.67 20.28
N ILE A 6 -3.09 -6.62 19.89
CA ILE A 6 -2.56 -6.74 18.52
C ILE A 6 -2.72 -8.15 17.97
N VAL A 7 -2.64 -8.28 16.65
CA VAL A 7 -2.52 -9.59 15.99
C VAL A 7 -1.13 -10.17 16.30
N ARG A 8 -1.08 -11.23 17.12
CA ARG A 8 0.15 -11.90 17.58
C ARG A 8 0.77 -12.84 16.53
N ASN A 9 1.00 -12.33 15.32
CA ASN A 9 1.69 -13.04 14.25
C ASN A 9 3.09 -12.45 14.04
N GLU A 10 4.12 -13.27 14.22
CA GLU A 10 5.51 -12.81 14.16
C GLU A 10 5.88 -12.17 12.82
N LYS A 11 5.50 -12.83 11.71
CA LYS A 11 5.83 -12.36 10.36
C LYS A 11 5.18 -11.01 10.08
N LYS A 12 3.93 -10.81 10.49
CA LYS A 12 3.24 -9.52 10.35
C LYS A 12 3.91 -8.42 11.19
N ILE A 13 4.28 -8.73 12.44
CA ILE A 13 4.96 -7.77 13.32
C ILE A 13 6.31 -7.34 12.73
N ARG A 14 7.13 -8.30 12.27
CA ARG A 14 8.42 -8.01 11.64
C ARG A 14 8.26 -7.21 10.35
N ALA A 15 7.27 -7.54 9.52
CA ALA A 15 6.93 -6.79 8.32
C ALA A 15 6.53 -5.34 8.65
N THR A 16 5.75 -5.11 9.72
CA THR A 16 5.41 -3.75 10.16
C THR A 16 6.64 -2.92 10.52
N ILE A 17 7.62 -3.51 11.23
CA ILE A 17 8.89 -2.84 11.56
C ILE A 17 9.69 -2.50 10.30
N HIS A 18 9.84 -3.48 9.39
CA HIS A 18 10.50 -3.27 8.10
C HIS A 18 9.82 -2.15 7.30
N ASN A 19 8.49 -2.20 7.18
CA ASN A 19 7.72 -1.24 6.41
C ASN A 19 7.85 0.16 7.00
N ALA A 20 7.80 0.32 8.33
CA ALA A 20 8.03 1.61 8.97
C ALA A 20 9.40 2.22 8.61
N ALA A 21 10.47 1.41 8.56
CA ALA A 21 11.78 1.86 8.11
C ALA A 21 11.77 2.29 6.62
N GLU A 22 11.06 1.57 5.77
CA GLU A 22 10.89 1.94 4.35
C GLU A 22 10.12 3.25 4.15
N PHE A 23 9.10 3.52 4.97
CA PHE A 23 8.42 4.83 4.97
C PHE A 23 9.38 5.98 5.28
N LEU A 24 10.27 5.79 6.26
CA LEU A 24 11.29 6.80 6.61
C LEU A 24 12.27 7.03 5.46
N LYS A 25 12.72 5.97 4.76
CA LYS A 25 13.59 6.10 3.58
C LYS A 25 12.90 6.87 2.45
N LEU A 26 11.65 6.52 2.14
CA LEU A 26 10.87 7.25 1.13
C LEU A 26 10.69 8.73 1.47
N GLN A 27 10.48 9.04 2.75
CA GLN A 27 10.40 10.42 3.20
C GLN A 27 11.73 11.17 3.03
N GLN A 28 12.87 10.51 3.21
CA GLN A 28 14.19 11.10 2.95
C GLN A 28 14.44 11.31 1.44
N GLU A 29 14.10 10.31 0.62
CA GLU A 29 14.32 10.31 -0.83
C GLU A 29 13.40 11.29 -1.59
N PHE A 30 12.12 11.36 -1.21
CA PHE A 30 11.09 12.12 -1.94
C PHE A 30 10.53 13.30 -1.15
N GLY A 31 10.98 13.51 0.09
CA GLY A 31 10.45 14.51 1.02
C GLY A 31 9.13 14.11 1.70
N SER A 32 8.32 13.24 1.09
CA SER A 32 7.13 12.63 1.70
C SER A 32 6.66 11.41 0.91
N VAL A 33 5.92 10.51 1.55
CA VAL A 33 5.35 9.33 0.88
C VAL A 33 4.30 9.71 -0.16
N LYS A 34 3.55 10.80 0.08
CA LYS A 34 2.63 11.33 -0.93
C LYS A 34 3.38 11.75 -2.20
N LYS A 35 4.48 12.49 -2.07
CA LYS A 35 5.32 12.88 -3.22
C LYS A 35 5.91 11.66 -3.93
N TYR A 36 6.29 10.62 -3.20
CA TYR A 36 6.69 9.35 -3.80
C TYR A 36 5.58 8.74 -4.65
N ILE A 37 4.35 8.61 -4.11
CA ILE A 37 3.19 8.09 -4.87
C ILE A 37 2.91 8.98 -6.10
N ASP A 38 2.86 10.30 -5.91
CA ASP A 38 2.56 11.26 -6.98
C ASP A 38 3.63 11.24 -8.09
N SER A 39 4.88 10.84 -7.78
CA SER A 39 5.99 10.78 -8.76
C SER A 39 5.77 9.77 -9.90
N TYR A 40 4.87 8.80 -9.71
CA TYR A 40 4.52 7.81 -10.74
C TYR A 40 3.47 8.31 -11.74
N GLY A 41 2.79 9.43 -11.46
CA GLY A 41 1.79 10.01 -12.35
C GLY A 41 0.68 9.03 -12.72
N LYS A 42 0.57 8.67 -14.01
CA LYS A 42 -0.45 7.76 -14.54
C LYS A 42 0.00 6.29 -14.60
N ASP A 43 1.25 6.00 -14.23
CA ASP A 43 1.81 4.64 -14.28
C ASP A 43 1.45 3.86 -13.01
N GLU A 44 0.16 3.51 -12.91
CA GLU A 44 -0.41 2.80 -11.76
C GLU A 44 0.19 1.40 -11.58
N GLU A 45 0.55 0.73 -12.69
CA GLU A 45 1.12 -0.62 -12.67
C GLU A 45 2.52 -0.60 -12.06
N ARG A 46 3.38 0.33 -12.50
CA ARG A 46 4.72 0.47 -11.93
C ARG A 46 4.67 0.90 -10.47
N LEU A 47 3.75 1.78 -10.09
CA LEU A 47 3.52 2.15 -8.68
C LEU A 47 3.12 0.92 -7.86
N GLN A 48 2.15 0.14 -8.32
CA GLN A 48 1.70 -1.07 -7.61
C GLN A 48 2.82 -2.11 -7.48
N THR A 49 3.60 -2.34 -8.52
CA THR A 49 4.76 -3.24 -8.48
C THR A 49 5.81 -2.75 -7.48
N ASN A 50 6.13 -1.46 -7.50
CA ASN A 50 7.13 -0.91 -6.59
C ASN A 50 6.71 -0.96 -5.12
N VAL A 51 5.43 -0.75 -4.83
CA VAL A 51 4.87 -0.93 -3.47
C VAL A 51 4.99 -2.38 -3.01
N GLN A 52 4.76 -3.36 -3.89
CA GLN A 52 4.91 -4.78 -3.55
C GLN A 52 6.38 -5.16 -3.29
N ASP A 53 7.30 -4.65 -4.11
CA ASP A 53 8.72 -4.96 -3.98
C ASP A 53 9.35 -4.33 -2.73
N ARG A 54 8.95 -3.09 -2.41
CA ARG A 54 9.53 -2.34 -1.27
C ARG A 54 8.95 -2.78 0.07
N PHE A 55 7.68 -3.15 0.14
CA PHE A 55 7.02 -3.43 1.41
C PHE A 55 6.74 -4.91 1.64
N GLN A 56 7.05 -5.38 2.85
CA GLN A 56 6.81 -6.77 3.23
C GLN A 56 5.34 -7.01 3.56
N HIS A 57 4.87 -8.21 3.21
CA HIS A 57 3.49 -8.65 3.45
C HIS A 57 2.44 -7.82 2.67
N VAL A 58 2.86 -7.21 1.57
CA VAL A 58 2.02 -6.41 0.68
C VAL A 58 1.98 -7.07 -0.70
N GLY A 59 1.01 -7.97 -0.90
CA GLY A 59 0.73 -8.57 -2.21
C GLY A 59 -0.13 -7.65 -3.09
N PRO A 60 -0.46 -8.05 -4.34
CA PRO A 60 -1.17 -7.20 -5.31
C PRO A 60 -2.45 -6.56 -4.75
N SER A 61 -3.32 -7.36 -4.12
CA SER A 61 -4.58 -6.87 -3.54
C SER A 61 -4.35 -5.90 -2.38
N THR A 62 -3.37 -6.18 -1.52
CA THR A 62 -3.02 -5.31 -0.39
C THR A 62 -2.42 -4.00 -0.88
N ALA A 63 -1.53 -4.04 -1.87
CA ALA A 63 -0.92 -2.86 -2.49
C ALA A 63 -2.00 -1.95 -3.10
N ARG A 64 -2.91 -2.55 -3.87
CA ARG A 64 -4.04 -1.84 -4.46
C ARG A 64 -4.94 -1.21 -3.39
N THR A 65 -5.32 -1.97 -2.38
CA THR A 65 -6.17 -1.49 -1.28
C THR A 65 -5.52 -0.33 -0.53
N PHE A 66 -4.21 -0.44 -0.24
CA PHE A 66 -3.44 0.61 0.41
C PHE A 66 -3.45 1.90 -0.42
N LEU A 67 -3.07 1.82 -1.70
CA LEU A 67 -3.02 2.98 -2.59
C LEU A 67 -4.40 3.65 -2.70
N TRP A 68 -5.46 2.86 -2.92
CA TRP A 68 -6.82 3.36 -2.94
C TRP A 68 -7.20 4.08 -1.64
N SER A 69 -6.93 3.46 -0.49
CA SER A 69 -7.24 4.02 0.84
C SER A 69 -6.44 5.28 1.18
N SER A 70 -5.25 5.45 0.58
CA SER A 70 -4.43 6.65 0.70
C SER A 70 -4.89 7.82 -0.18
N GLY A 71 -5.99 7.65 -0.92
CA GLY A 71 -6.52 8.66 -1.83
C GLY A 71 -5.81 8.72 -3.19
N CYS A 72 -5.03 7.69 -3.54
CA CYS A 72 -4.49 7.55 -4.89
C CYS A 72 -5.65 7.19 -5.84
N GLN A 73 -5.86 7.99 -6.88
CA GLN A 73 -6.88 7.75 -7.89
C GLN A 73 -6.44 6.62 -8.82
N LEU A 74 -6.73 5.38 -8.41
CA LEU A 74 -6.52 4.22 -9.26
C LEU A 74 -7.73 4.01 -10.18
N THR A 75 -7.48 3.53 -11.38
CA THR A 75 -8.54 3.13 -12.31
C THR A 75 -9.27 1.92 -11.72
N PRO A 76 -10.61 1.96 -11.53
CA PRO A 76 -11.36 0.85 -10.98
C PRO A 76 -11.18 -0.41 -11.83
N ASN A 77 -10.90 -1.54 -11.19
CA ASN A 77 -10.78 -2.82 -11.87
C ASN A 77 -12.17 -3.40 -12.19
N LYS A 78 -12.22 -4.55 -12.88
CA LYS A 78 -13.49 -5.17 -13.32
C LYS A 78 -14.41 -5.52 -12.13
N GLU A 79 -13.85 -6.00 -11.03
CA GLU A 79 -14.61 -6.38 -9.83
C GLU A 79 -15.15 -5.16 -9.09
N GLU A 80 -14.34 -4.12 -8.94
CA GLU A 80 -14.73 -2.86 -8.32
C GLU A 80 -15.81 -2.15 -9.13
N LYS A 81 -15.69 -2.13 -10.47
CA LYS A 81 -16.75 -1.62 -11.35
C LYS A 81 -18.08 -2.36 -11.12
N LYS A 82 -18.03 -3.68 -10.95
CA LYS A 82 -19.20 -4.50 -10.65
C LYS A 82 -19.78 -4.19 -9.26
N TRP A 83 -18.92 -4.02 -8.25
CA TRP A 83 -19.32 -3.66 -6.90
C TRP A 83 -19.96 -2.26 -6.84
N MET A 84 -19.35 -1.26 -7.49
CA MET A 84 -19.88 0.10 -7.59
C MET A 84 -21.21 0.17 -8.33
N ALA A 85 -21.41 -0.66 -9.36
CA ALA A 85 -22.66 -0.72 -10.10
C ALA A 85 -23.82 -1.32 -9.29
N GLY A 86 -23.52 -2.19 -8.31
CA GLY A 86 -24.51 -2.84 -7.45
C GLY A 86 -24.98 -2.00 -6.25
N HIS A 87 -24.35 -0.86 -5.98
CA HIS A 87 -24.70 0.05 -4.86
C HIS A 87 -25.17 1.43 -5.36
N LYS A 88 -25.78 1.47 -6.55
CA LYS A 88 -26.45 2.65 -7.10
C LYS A 88 -27.92 2.69 -6.71
#